data_AF-A0A940R3P3-F1
#
_entry.id   AF-A0A940R3P3-F1
#
_cell.length_a   1.000
_cell.length_b   1.000
_cell.length_c   1.000
_cell.angle_alpha   90.00
_cell.angle_beta   90.00
_cell.angle_gamma   90.00
#
_symmetry.space_group_name_H-M   'P 1'
#
loop_
_entity.id
_entity.type
_entity.pdbx_description
1 polymer ?
#
loop_
_entity_poly.entity_id
_entity_poly.type
_entity_poly.pdbx_seq_one_letter_code
_entity_poly.pdbx_strand_id
1 'polypeptide(L)'
;MLERYQTLLTIYELVRNDDQPMLSTVNPREIILRQQFGWDVIVTHLHELKQEGFVEILQLNIAQISLTGKGLEHAVTMTANVAA
;
A
#
# COMPACT_ATOMS: atom_id res chain seq x y z
N MET A 1 -1.91 11.38 -11.11
CA MET A 1 -2.19 10.43 -10.01
C MET A 1 -1.53 10.98 -8.76
N LEU A 2 -2.24 11.05 -7.62
CA LEU A 2 -1.65 11.55 -6.37
C LEU A 2 -0.55 10.59 -5.90
N GLU A 3 0.57 11.10 -5.40
CA GLU A 3 1.78 10.30 -5.11
C GLU A 3 1.52 9.19 -4.09
N ARG A 4 0.69 9.44 -3.07
CA ARG A 4 0.25 8.41 -2.12
C ARG A 4 -0.42 7.20 -2.76
N TYR A 5 -1.08 7.37 -3.91
CA TYR A 5 -1.69 6.23 -4.62
C TYR A 5 -0.64 5.39 -5.36
N GLN A 6 0.54 5.93 -5.67
CA GLN A 6 1.67 5.11 -6.11
C GLN A 6 2.17 4.23 -4.95
N THR A 7 2.20 4.75 -3.73
CA THR A 7 2.46 3.96 -2.51
C THR A 7 1.43 2.84 -2.32
N LEU A 8 0.13 3.14 -2.49
CA LEU A 8 -0.92 2.11 -2.47
C LEU A 8 -0.70 1.03 -3.54
N LEU A 9 -0.41 1.42 -4.78
CA LEU A 9 -0.13 0.47 -5.86
C LEU A 9 1.09 -0.39 -5.58
N THR A 10 2.14 0.17 -4.97
CA THR A 10 3.32 -0.61 -4.60
C THR A 10 3.03 -1.64 -3.51
N ILE A 11 2.19 -1.29 -2.53
CA ILE A 11 1.72 -2.25 -1.52
C ILE A 11 0.92 -3.36 -2.20
N TYR A 12 0.01 -3.01 -3.11
CA TYR A 12 -0.76 -3.99 -3.88
C TYR A 12 0.16 -4.92 -4.70
N GLU A 13 1.12 -4.39 -5.44
CA GLU A 13 2.06 -5.18 -6.24
C GLU A 13 2.90 -6.15 -5.40
N LEU A 14 3.17 -5.81 -4.13
CA LEU A 14 3.88 -6.68 -3.19
C LEU A 14 3.07 -7.89 -2.74
N VAL A 15 1.74 -7.77 -2.67
CA VAL A 15 0.86 -8.82 -2.11
C VAL A 15 -0.09 -9.46 -3.14
N ARG A 16 -0.17 -8.93 -4.37
CA ARG A 16 -1.18 -9.35 -5.37
C ARG A 16 -1.09 -10.82 -5.78
N ASN A 17 0.07 -11.44 -5.60
CA ASN A 17 0.31 -12.85 -5.95
C ASN A 17 0.08 -13.79 -4.76
N ASP A 18 -0.26 -13.25 -3.58
CA ASP A 18 -0.57 -14.06 -2.41
C ASP A 18 -1.99 -14.61 -2.51
N ASP A 19 -2.22 -15.81 -1.97
CA ASP A 19 -3.56 -16.43 -1.97
C ASP A 19 -4.61 -15.56 -1.26
N GLN A 20 -4.18 -14.75 -0.29
CA GLN A 20 -5.03 -13.85 0.49
C GLN A 20 -4.36 -12.48 0.72
N PRO A 21 -4.38 -11.57 -0.28
CA PRO A 21 -3.63 -10.31 -0.24
C PRO A 21 -4.01 -9.36 0.91
N MET A 22 -5.23 -9.47 1.44
CA MET A 22 -5.72 -8.67 2.56
C MET A 22 -5.21 -9.17 3.93
N LEU A 23 -4.76 -10.43 4.01
CA LEU A 23 -4.17 -11.00 5.22
C LEU A 23 -2.64 -10.85 5.24
N SER A 24 -2.04 -10.63 4.08
CA SER A 24 -0.61 -10.36 3.96
C SER A 24 -0.24 -9.02 4.58
N THR A 25 0.96 -8.99 5.14
CA THR A 25 1.54 -7.78 5.71
C THR A 25 2.86 -7.47 5.04
N VAL A 26 3.12 -6.19 4.85
CA VAL A 26 4.29 -5.66 4.18
C VAL A 26 5.08 -4.81 5.17
N ASN A 27 6.39 -5.02 5.22
CA ASN A 27 7.26 -4.15 5.98
C ASN A 27 7.41 -2.80 5.26
N PRO A 28 7.27 -1.63 5.93
CA PRO A 28 7.49 -0.33 5.32
C PRO A 28 8.82 -0.19 4.57
N ARG A 29 9.87 -0.91 5.00
CA ARG A 29 11.16 -0.96 4.29
C ARG A 29 11.04 -1.49 2.87
N GLU A 30 10.20 -2.49 2.63
CA GLU A 30 10.01 -3.07 1.31
C GLU A 30 9.30 -2.12 0.34
N ILE A 31 8.43 -1.26 0.88
CA ILE A 31 7.73 -0.20 0.14
C ILE A 31 8.75 0.84 -0.33
N ILE A 32 9.61 1.31 0.58
CA ILE A 32 10.62 2.34 0.29
C ILE A 32 11.61 1.89 -0.76
N LEU A 33 12.05 0.63 -0.69
CA LEU A 33 13.01 0.06 -1.66
C LEU A 33 12.47 0.02 -3.10
N ARG A 34 11.17 0.22 -3.31
CA ARG A 34 10.50 0.15 -4.62
C ARG A 34 10.07 1.51 -5.16
N GLN A 35 10.38 2.60 -4.45
CA GLN A 35 9.95 3.95 -4.81
C GLN A 35 11.12 4.94 -4.71
N GLN A 36 11.01 6.07 -5.41
CA GLN A 36 12.00 7.16 -5.35
C GLN A 36 11.68 8.19 -4.25
N PHE A 37 10.75 7.88 -3.34
CA PHE A 37 10.36 8.74 -2.24
C PHE A 37 11.22 8.47 -0.99
N GLY A 38 11.51 9.54 -0.25
CA GLY A 38 12.19 9.44 1.05
C GLY A 38 11.31 8.81 2.14
N TRP A 39 11.93 8.36 3.24
CA TRP A 39 11.24 7.75 4.38
C TRP A 39 10.06 8.60 4.89
N ASP A 40 10.28 9.89 5.12
CA ASP A 40 9.26 10.79 5.69
C ASP A 40 8.05 10.93 4.78
N VAL A 41 8.26 10.96 3.46
CA VAL A 41 7.18 11.03 2.46
C VAL A 41 6.37 9.74 2.46
N ILE A 42 7.02 8.57 2.52
CA ILE A 42 6.33 7.29 2.60
C ILE A 42 5.51 7.19 3.89
N VAL A 43 6.04 7.64 5.02
CA VAL A 43 5.29 7.66 6.29
C VAL A 43 4.05 8.55 6.17
N THR A 44 4.17 9.75 5.59
CA THR A 44 3.01 10.61 5.31
C THR A 44 1.98 9.91 4.43
N HIS A 45 2.41 9.30 3.32
CA HIS A 45 1.51 8.56 2.43
C HIS A 45 0.78 7.44 3.16
N LEU A 46 1.48 6.65 3.99
CA LEU A 46 0.87 5.56 4.75
C LEU A 46 -0.17 6.08 5.75
N HIS A 47 0.07 7.22 6.39
CA HIS A 47 -0.90 7.84 7.27
C HIS A 47 -2.13 8.37 6.52
N GLU A 48 -1.95 9.02 5.37
CA GLU A 48 -3.04 9.48 4.51
C GLU A 48 -3.88 8.30 4.01
N LEU A 49 -3.25 7.25 3.50
CA LEU A 49 -3.92 6.03 3.04
C LEU A 49 -4.68 5.33 4.17
N LYS A 50 -4.15 5.36 5.40
CA LYS A 50 -4.85 4.84 6.58
C LYS A 50 -6.08 5.69 6.91
N GLN A 51 -5.97 7.03 6.86
CA GLN A 51 -7.11 7.93 7.07
C GLN A 51 -8.19 7.73 6.00
N GLU A 52 -7.80 7.42 4.76
CA GLU A 52 -8.72 7.05 3.68
C GLU A 52 -9.31 5.63 3.83
N GLY A 53 -8.79 4.82 4.76
CA GLY A 53 -9.24 3.45 5.00
C GLY A 53 -8.76 2.46 3.93
N PHE A 54 -7.67 2.75 3.23
CA PHE A 54 -7.10 1.86 2.20
C PHE A 54 -6.05 0.90 2.75
N VAL A 55 -5.38 1.27 3.83
CA VAL A 55 -4.39 0.41 4.51
C VAL A 55 -4.62 0.43 6.00
N GLU A 56 -4.18 -0.64 6.67
CA GLU A 56 -3.97 -0.64 8.11
C GLU A 56 -2.49 -0.58 8.43
N ILE A 57 -2.17 0.15 9.51
CA ILE A 57 -0.83 0.17 10.10
C ILE A 57 -0.90 -0.60 11.41
N LEU A 58 -0.36 -1.81 11.41
CA LEU A 58 -0.33 -2.73 12.55
C LEU A 58 0.97 -2.51 13.32
N GLN A 59 0.86 -2.13 14.59
CA GLN A 59 2.01 -2.02 15.50
C GLN A 59 2.20 -3.34 16.25
N LEU A 60 2.98 -4.24 15.65
CA LEU A 60 3.48 -5.46 16.29
C LEU A 60 4.86 -5.15 16.93
N ASN A 61 5.85 -6.05 16.77
CA ASN A 61 7.25 -5.74 17.14
C ASN A 61 7.92 -4.75 16.18
N ILE A 62 7.46 -4.71 14.92
CA ILE A 62 7.85 -3.77 13.87
C ILE A 62 6.54 -3.35 13.17
N ALA A 63 6.47 -2.11 12.69
CA ALA A 63 5.32 -1.65 11.91
C ALA A 63 5.11 -2.55 10.67
N GLN A 64 3.87 -2.97 10.47
CA GLN A 64 3.43 -3.79 9.36
C GLN A 64 2.25 -3.12 8.67
N ILE A 65 2.19 -3.20 7.35
CA ILE A 65 1.16 -2.57 6.53
C ILE A 65 0.33 -3.66 5.86
N SER A 66 -1.00 -3.61 5.97
CA SER A 66 -1.90 -4.50 5.22
C SER A 66 -2.89 -3.70 4.40
N LEU A 67 -3.35 -4.27 3.29
CA LEU A 67 -4.46 -3.71 2.52
C LEU A 67 -5.78 -3.98 3.22
N THR A 68 -6.68 -2.98 3.21
CA THR A 68 -8.09 -3.22 3.48
C THR A 68 -8.78 -3.71 2.19
N GLY A 69 -9.99 -4.26 2.31
CA GLY A 69 -10.80 -4.58 1.13
C GLY A 69 -11.05 -3.36 0.23
N LYS A 70 -11.27 -2.19 0.84
CA LYS A 70 -11.44 -0.91 0.13
C LYS A 70 -10.16 -0.52 -0.62
N GLY A 71 -8.99 -0.70 0.00
CA GLY A 71 -7.70 -0.41 -0.63
C GLY A 71 -7.38 -1.33 -1.80
N LEU A 72 -7.69 -2.62 -1.65
CA LEU A 72 -7.53 -3.62 -2.71
C LEU A 72 -8.41 -3.28 -3.93
N GLU A 73 -9.69 -3.03 -3.71
CA GLU A 73 -10.63 -2.67 -4.79
C GLU A 73 -10.18 -1.39 -5.52
N HIS A 74 -9.72 -0.39 -4.77
CA HIS A 74 -9.22 0.85 -5.36
C HIS A 74 -7.96 0.60 -6.20
N ALA A 75 -6.99 -0.15 -5.68
CA ALA A 75 -5.76 -0.47 -6.39
C ALA A 75 -6.02 -1.26 -7.70
N VAL A 76 -6.92 -2.25 -7.66
CA VAL A 76 -7.31 -3.03 -8.84
C VAL A 76 -8.01 -2.15 -9.89
N THR A 77 -8.89 -1.24 -9.47
CA THR A 77 -9.57 -0.32 -10.38
C THR A 77 -8.56 0.60 -11.08
N MET A 78 -7.54 1.06 -10.34
CA MET A 78 -6.49 1.91 -10.88
C MET A 78 -5.59 1.17 -11.88
N THR A 79 -5.21 -0.09 -11.62
CA THR A 79 -4.38 -0.86 -12.56
C THR A 79 -5.15 -1.22 -13.83
N ALA A 80 -6.43 -1.55 -13.72
CA ALA A 80 -7.30 -1.81 -14.87
C ALA A 80 -7.44 -0.58 -15.80
N ASN A 81 -7.58 0.62 -15.23
CA ASN A 81 -7.72 1.86 -16.00
C ASN A 81 -6.42 2.38 -16.65
N VAL A 82 -5.27 1.81 -16.28
CA VAL A 82 -3.96 2.14 -16.90
C VAL A 82 -3.63 1.18 -18.05
N ALA A 83 -4.28 0.02 -18.11
CA ALA A 83 -4.11 -0.97 -19.18
C ALA A 83 -5.11 -0.81 -20.35
N ALA A 84 -6.05 0.13 -20.24
CA ALA A 84 -7.03 0.51 -21.26
C ALA A 84 -6.63 1.80 -21.97
#